data_AF-A0A937EYY9-F1
#
_entry.id   AF-A0A937EYY9-F1
#
_cell.length_a   1.000
_cell.length_b   1.000
_cell.length_c   1.000
_cell.angle_alpha   90.00
_cell.angle_beta   90.00
_cell.angle_gamma   90.00
#
_symmetry.space_group_name_H-M   'P 1'
#
loop_
_entity.id
_entity.type
_entity.pdbx_description
1 polymer ?
#
loop_
_entity_poly.entity_id
_entity_poly.type
_entity_poly.pdbx_seq_one_letter_code
_entity_poly.pdbx_strand_id
1 'polypeptide(L)' 'MPLPKIEEARKLSDQELEEQIIAIKRELFELRFQKGTRRLEKPHQFKHARHRLAQLMTVERERQLKAGSHSESEAAE' A
#
# COMPACT_ATOMS: atom_id res chain seq x y z
N MET A 1 -14.95 -11.83 2.89
CA MET A 1 -13.91 -12.00 1.86
C MET A 1 -12.54 -11.99 2.52
N PRO A 2 -11.59 -12.82 2.08
CA PRO A 2 -10.23 -12.81 2.63
C PRO A 2 -9.56 -11.47 2.32
N LEU A 3 -8.74 -11.00 3.26
CA LEU A 3 -7.91 -9.81 3.06
C LEU A 3 -6.85 -10.09 1.99
N PRO A 4 -6.50 -9.11 1.15
CA PRO A 4 -5.44 -9.27 0.16
C PRO A 4 -4.13 -9.69 0.84
N LYS A 5 -3.42 -10.63 0.23
CA LYS A 5 -2.18 -11.19 0.78
C LYS A 5 -0.99 -10.29 0.42
N ILE A 6 -0.04 -10.19 1.35
CA ILE A 6 1.18 -9.38 1.17
C ILE A 6 2.09 -9.89 0.03
N GLU A 7 1.94 -11.16 -0.35
CA GLU A 7 2.67 -11.77 -1.46
C GLU A 7 2.42 -11.06 -2.80
N GLU A 8 1.19 -10.58 -3.02
CA GLU A 8 0.86 -9.81 -4.22
C GLU A 8 1.56 -8.45 -4.22
N ALA A 9 1.72 -7.82 -3.04
CA ALA A 9 2.42 -6.55 -2.92
C ALA A 9 3.93 -6.70 -3.22
N ARG A 10 4.53 -7.84 -2.85
CA ARG A 10 5.95 -8.12 -3.09
C ARG A 10 6.31 -8.42 -4.54
N LYS A 11 5.35 -8.90 -5.33
CA LYS A 11 5.54 -9.24 -6.76
C LYS A 11 5.54 -8.01 -7.69
N LEU A 12 5.08 -6.86 -7.22
CA LEU A 12 4.97 -5.63 -8.01
C LEU A 12 6.32 -4.94 -8.15
N SER A 13 6.54 -4.23 -9.26
CA SER A 13 7.69 -3.34 -9.40
C SER A 13 7.56 -2.11 -8.49
N ASP A 14 8.63 -1.33 -8.29
CA ASP A 14 8.57 -0.11 -7.46
C ASP A 14 7.58 0.92 -8.01
N GLN A 15 7.54 1.08 -9.33
CA GLN A 15 6.62 2.00 -10.01
C GLN A 15 5.16 1.58 -9.85
N GLU A 16 4.87 0.29 -10.08
CA GLU A 16 3.51 -0.26 -9.90
C GLU A 16 3.03 -0.17 -8.44
N LEU A 17 3.97 -0.24 -7.49
CA LEU A 17 3.67 -0.15 -6.07
C LEU A 17 3.25 1.28 -5.70
N GLU A 18 3.95 2.30 -6.19
CA GLU A 18 3.56 3.70 -6.03
C GLU A 18 2.21 4.01 -6.69
N GLU A 19 1.99 3.52 -7.92
CA GLU A 19 0.71 3.67 -8.62
C GLU A 19 -0.45 3.05 -7.84
N GLN A 20 -0.28 1.85 -7.29
CA GLN A 20 -1.29 1.20 -6.45
C GLN A 20 -1.55 1.97 -5.15
N ILE A 21 -0.50 2.54 -4.53
CA ILE A 21 -0.66 3.39 -3.34
C ILE A 21 -1.56 4.59 -3.67
N ILE A 22 -1.34 5.25 -4.81
CA ILE A 22 -2.14 6.39 -5.26
C ILE A 22 -3.58 5.97 -5.54
N ALA A 23 -3.77 4.85 -6.25
CA ALA A 23 -5.09 4.32 -6.57
C ALA A 23 -5.91 4.02 -5.30
N ILE A 24 -5.32 3.35 -4.31
CA ILE A 24 -5.99 3.01 -3.05
C ILE A 24 -6.29 4.26 -2.21
N LYS A 25 -5.41 5.27 -2.23
CA LYS A 25 -5.70 6.55 -1.56
C LYS A 25 -6.91 7.26 -2.18
N ARG A 26 -7.08 7.19 -3.51
CA ARG A 26 -8.27 7.71 -4.22
C ARG A 26 -9.52 6.92 -3.85
N GLU A 27 -9.46 5.59 -3.85
CA GLU A 27 -10.58 4.74 -3.42
C GLU A 27 -11.00 5.07 -1.97
N LEU A 28 -10.05 5.24 -1.05
CA LEU A 28 -10.34 5.65 0.33
C LEU A 28 -10.97 7.05 0.43
N PHE A 29 -10.65 7.95 -0.49
CA PHE A 29 -11.29 9.25 -0.58
C PHE A 29 -12.75 9.13 -1.05
N GLU A 30 -12.99 8.37 -2.10
CA GLU A 30 -14.34 8.09 -2.61
C GLU A 30 -15.22 7.39 -1.58
N LEU A 31 -14.68 6.38 -0.87
CA LEU A 31 -15.39 5.68 0.20
C LEU A 31 -15.76 6.64 1.35
N ARG A 32 -14.86 7.57 1.72
CA ARG A 32 -15.14 8.61 2.72
C ARG A 32 -16.24 9.55 2.24
N PHE A 33 -16.21 9.93 0.97
CA PHE A 33 -17.24 10.76 0.37
C PHE A 33 -18.61 10.07 0.39
N GLN A 34 -18.67 8.80 -0.04
CA GLN A 34 -19.89 7.98 -0.01
C GLN A 34 -20.43 7.76 1.42
N LYS A 35 -19.53 7.64 2.40
CA LYS A 35 -19.90 7.59 3.82
C LYS A 35 -20.56 8.89 4.28
N GLY A 36 -20.04 10.04 3.84
CA GLY A 36 -20.64 11.35 4.10
C GLY A 36 -22.03 11.50 3.50
N THR A 37 -22.25 10.99 2.28
CA THR A 37 -23.55 10.99 1.61
C THR A 37 -24.53 9.92 2.11
N ARG A 38 -24.15 9.12 3.14
CA ARG A 38 -24.93 7.99 3.69
C ARG A 38 -25.34 6.93 2.65
N ARG A 39 -24.57 6.80 1.56
CA ARG A 39 -24.79 5.80 0.49
C ARG A 39 -23.76 4.67 0.53
N LEU A 40 -23.18 4.44 1.71
CA LEU A 40 -22.11 3.46 1.84
C LEU A 40 -22.68 2.04 1.88
N GLU A 41 -22.66 1.37 0.73
CA GLU A 41 -23.19 0.01 0.60
C GLU A 41 -22.25 -1.06 1.20
N LYS A 42 -20.93 -0.82 1.20
CA LYS A 42 -19.93 -1.83 1.56
C LYS A 42 -18.90 -1.33 2.59
N PRO A 43 -19.25 -1.30 3.89
CA PRO A 43 -18.34 -0.83 4.96
C PRO A 43 -17.03 -1.61 5.08
N HIS A 44 -17.02 -2.88 4.69
CA HIS A 44 -15.84 -3.74 4.73
C HIS A 44 -14.73 -3.25 3.79
N GLN A 45 -15.05 -2.56 2.69
CA GLN A 45 -14.06 -2.05 1.73
C GLN A 45 -13.06 -1.10 2.39
N PHE A 46 -13.48 -0.32 3.39
CA PHE A 46 -12.55 0.49 4.19
C PHE A 46 -11.45 -0.34 4.85
N LYS A 47 -11.82 -1.49 5.43
CA LYS A 47 -10.85 -2.37 6.10
C LYS A 47 -9.90 -2.99 5.08
N HIS A 48 -10.43 -3.42 3.94
CA HIS A 48 -9.62 -3.99 2.85
C HIS A 48 -8.63 -2.96 2.28
N ALA A 49 -9.11 -1.77 1.89
CA ALA A 49 -8.28 -0.70 1.33
C ALA A 49 -7.20 -0.21 2.32
N ARG A 50 -7.56 -0.02 3.61
CA ARG A 50 -6.56 0.34 4.65
C ARG A 50 -5.50 -0.74 4.83
N HIS A 51 -5.90 -2.01 4.86
CA HIS A 51 -4.96 -3.12 5.03
C HIS A 51 -4.02 -3.25 3.83
N ARG A 52 -4.55 -3.12 2.62
CA ARG A 52 -3.74 -3.15 1.39
C ARG A 52 -2.77 -1.98 1.33
N LEU A 53 -3.20 -0.77 1.68
CA LEU A 53 -2.31 0.40 1.74
C LEU A 53 -1.15 0.19 2.71
N ALA A 54 -1.43 -0.35 3.91
CA ALA A 54 -0.40 -0.65 4.89
C ALA A 54 0.63 -1.66 4.36
N GLN A 55 0.17 -2.73 3.71
CA GLN A 55 1.05 -3.73 3.09
C GLN A 55 1.97 -3.13 2.02
N LEU A 56 1.43 -2.29 1.13
CA LEU A 56 2.24 -1.63 0.09
C LEU A 56 3.30 -0.71 0.72
N MET A 57 2.92 0.14 1.67
CA MET A 57 3.87 1.02 2.37
C MET A 57 4.94 0.24 3.15
N THR A 58 4.60 -0.92 3.72
CA THR A 58 5.59 -1.80 4.36
C THR A 58 6.59 -2.33 3.35
N VAL A 59 6.15 -2.82 2.19
CA VAL A 59 7.05 -3.32 1.14
C VAL A 59 7.93 -2.20 0.59
N GLU A 60 7.37 -1.00 0.37
CA GLU A 60 8.12 0.20 -0.03
C GLU A 60 9.25 0.50 0.98
N ARG A 61 8.92 0.48 2.28
CA ARG A 61 9.89 0.71 3.35
C ARG A 61 10.94 -0.40 3.43
N GLU A 62 10.54 -1.67 3.28
CA GLU A 62 11.47 -2.81 3.23
C GLU A 62 12.49 -2.64 2.09
N ARG A 63 12.06 -2.16 0.92
CA ARG A 63 12.95 -1.90 -0.23
C ARG A 63 13.90 -0.72 0.01
N GLN A 64 13.39 0.38 0.56
CA GLN A 64 14.22 1.54 0.91
C GLN A 64 15.32 1.18 1.94
N LEU A 65 14.97 0.38 2.97
CA LEU A 65 15.94 -0.07 3.97
C LEU A 65 17.01 -0.98 3.37
N LYS A 66 16.64 -1.87 2.44
CA LYS A 66 17.62 -2.70 1.71
C LYS A 66 18.55 -1.84 0.85
N ALA A 67 18.02 -0.85 0.12
CA ALA A 67 18.83 0.06 -0.68
C ALA A 67 19.82 0.86 0.18
N GLY A 68 19.38 1.37 1.34
CA GLY A 68 20.25 2.10 2.28
C GLY A 68 21.33 1.25 2.94
N SER A 69 21.08 -0.06 3.16
CA SER A 69 22.09 -0.97 3.71
C SER A 69 23.23 -1.31 2.74
N HIS A 70 23.05 -1.10 1.43
CA HIS A 70 24.09 -1.36 0.43
C HIS A 70 25.11 -0.22 0.33
N SER A 71 24.70 1.03 0.62
CA SER A 71 25.60 2.19 0.61
C SER A 71 26.55 2.27 1.81
N GLU A 72 26.26 1.58 2.92
CA GLU A 72 27.15 1.57 4.10
C GLU A 72 28.28 0.54 3.98
N SER A 73 28.16 -0.49 3.12
CA SER A 73 29.22 -1.50 2.93
C SER A 73 30.32 -1.10 1.94
N GLU A 74 30.05 -0.21 0.98
CA GLU A 74 31.07 0.27 0.01
C GLU A 74 31.97 1.39 0.57
N ALA A 75 31.59 2.04 1.67
CA ALA A 75 32.40 3.10 2.29
C ALA A 75 33.41 2.59 3.34
N ALA A 76 33.41 1.29 3.61
CA ALA A 76 34.23 0.65 4.65
C ALA A 76 35.37 -0.23 4.11
N GLU A 77 35.59 -0.24 2.78
CA GLU A 77 36.73 -0.89 2.12
C GLU A 77 37.59 0.14 1.39
#